data_AF-A0A3P1T3D6-F1
#
_entry.id   AF-A0A3P1T3D6-F1
#
_cell.length_a   1.000
_cell.length_b   1.000
_cell.length_c   1.000
_cell.angle_alpha   90.00
_cell.angle_beta   90.00
_cell.angle_gamma   90.00
#
_symmetry.space_group_name_H-M   'P 1'
#
loop_
_entity.id
_entity.type
_entity.pdbx_description
1 polymer ?
#
loop_
_entity_poly.entity_id
_entity_poly.type
_entity_poly.pdbx_seq_one_letter_code
_entity_poly.pdbx_strand_id
1 'polypeptide(L)'
;MRRFHRPVHRASDILEELSGSGDPADLSLAAHDTAAILVLLAKDTDPDVRARLNQYLEREGIEDLLALWKQAAPLSLPGALWRLHQVEQQLPEGPVAEDVRQLLTGHFDGDFSDLCDRAAIIGRRLGPRWDQRAAELEACAREWRAGSLW
;
A
#
# COMPACT_ATOMS: atom_id res chain seq x y z
N MET A 1 -28.94 -19.73 -0.82
CA MET A 1 -28.16 -19.00 -1.85
C MET A 1 -28.37 -17.51 -1.66
N ARG A 2 -27.44 -16.80 -1.02
CA ARG A 2 -27.48 -15.33 -0.88
C ARG A 2 -26.47 -14.77 -1.88
N ARG A 3 -26.94 -14.43 -3.09
CA ARG A 3 -26.19 -13.61 -4.04
C ARG A 3 -26.23 -12.18 -3.53
N PHE A 4 -25.14 -11.71 -2.94
CA PHE A 4 -24.92 -10.29 -2.79
C PHE A 4 -24.27 -9.79 -4.08
N HIS A 5 -25.09 -9.19 -4.94
CA HIS A 5 -24.60 -8.34 -6.01
C HIS A 5 -24.39 -6.96 -5.38
N ARG A 6 -23.14 -6.62 -5.05
CA ARG A 6 -22.80 -5.26 -4.61
C ARG A 6 -22.44 -4.46 -5.87
N PRO A 7 -23.04 -3.27 -6.08
CA PRO A 7 -22.70 -2.43 -7.22
C PRO A 7 -21.22 -2.06 -7.16
N VAL A 8 -20.61 -1.96 -8.33
CA VAL A 8 -19.20 -1.59 -8.49
C VAL A 8 -19.11 -0.08 -8.34
N HIS A 9 -18.95 0.39 -7.10
CA HIS A 9 -18.60 1.77 -6.82
C HIS A 9 -17.16 2.01 -7.28
N ARG A 10 -16.90 3.15 -7.93
CA ARG A 10 -15.52 3.55 -8.24
C ARG A 10 -14.80 3.84 -6.93
N ALA A 11 -13.49 3.63 -6.86
CA ALA A 11 -12.71 3.96 -5.66
C ALA A 11 -12.85 5.45 -5.28
N SER A 12 -12.99 6.35 -6.26
CA SER A 12 -13.32 7.76 -6.03
C SER A 12 -14.68 7.96 -5.34
N ASP A 13 -15.72 7.18 -5.70
CA ASP A 13 -17.03 7.26 -5.06
C ASP A 13 -16.96 6.76 -3.61
N ILE A 14 -16.15 5.72 -3.34
CA ILE A 14 -15.88 5.21 -1.99
C ILE A 14 -15.15 6.28 -1.16
N LEU A 15 -14.17 6.97 -1.74
CA LEU A 15 -13.41 8.02 -1.08
C LEU A 15 -14.24 9.29 -0.83
N GLU A 16 -15.10 9.71 -1.76
CA GLU A 16 -16.02 10.84 -1.57
C GLU A 16 -17.11 10.51 -0.52
N GLU A 17 -17.68 9.30 -0.56
CA GLU A 17 -18.67 8.81 0.41
C GLU A 17 -18.05 8.63 1.81
N LEU A 18 -16.75 8.31 1.90
CA LEU A 18 -15.98 8.28 3.15
C LEU A 18 -15.57 9.69 3.64
N SER A 19 -15.31 10.64 2.74
CA SER A 19 -14.88 12.00 3.09
C SER A 19 -16.03 12.87 3.64
N GLY A 20 -17.28 12.52 3.32
CA GLY A 20 -18.49 13.15 3.86
C GLY A 20 -18.99 12.45 5.11
N SER A 21 -18.33 12.65 6.25
CA SER A 21 -18.68 12.08 7.56
C SER A 21 -18.53 10.55 7.73
N GLY A 22 -17.54 9.91 7.11
CA GLY A 22 -17.27 8.47 7.27
C GLY A 22 -16.77 8.10 8.67
N ASP A 23 -17.28 6.99 9.21
CA ASP A 23 -16.77 6.39 10.45
C ASP A 23 -15.27 6.04 10.29
N PRO A 24 -14.40 6.36 11.27
CA PRO A 24 -13.00 5.93 11.25
C PRO A 24 -12.79 4.45 10.95
N ALA A 25 -13.73 3.58 11.33
CA ALA A 25 -13.69 2.16 11.03
C ALA A 25 -13.79 1.88 9.52
N ASP A 26 -14.67 2.58 8.79
CA ASP A 26 -14.85 2.38 7.35
C ASP A 26 -13.62 2.89 6.57
N LEU A 27 -13.03 4.00 7.00
CA LEU A 27 -11.78 4.52 6.44
C LEU A 27 -10.63 3.53 6.63
N SER A 28 -10.51 2.94 7.83
CA SER A 28 -9.49 1.94 8.12
C SER A 28 -9.69 0.68 7.28
N LEU A 29 -10.93 0.20 7.11
CA LEU A 29 -11.24 -0.94 6.26
C LEU A 29 -10.87 -0.67 4.80
N ALA A 30 -11.27 0.48 4.26
CA ALA A 30 -10.93 0.87 2.89
C ALA A 30 -9.41 0.95 2.67
N ALA A 31 -8.66 1.47 3.66
CA ALA A 31 -7.21 1.53 3.61
C ALA A 31 -6.59 0.12 3.54
N HIS A 32 -7.06 -0.81 4.38
CA HIS A 32 -6.58 -2.18 4.40
C HIS A 32 -6.93 -2.94 3.11
N ASP A 33 -8.17 -2.83 2.64
CA ASP A 33 -8.61 -3.51 1.42
C ASP A 33 -7.82 -3.04 0.19
N THR A 34 -7.66 -1.73 0.01
CA THR A 34 -6.92 -1.16 -1.13
C THR A 34 -5.43 -1.52 -1.09
N ALA A 35 -4.82 -1.50 0.09
CA ALA A 35 -3.43 -1.93 0.28
C ALA A 35 -3.26 -3.44 0.01
N ALA A 36 -4.20 -4.26 0.47
CA ALA A 36 -4.19 -5.69 0.22
C ALA A 36 -4.29 -5.99 -1.27
N ILE A 37 -5.21 -5.34 -2.00
CA ILE A 37 -5.37 -5.49 -3.46
C ILE A 37 -4.05 -5.21 -4.18
N LEU A 38 -3.33 -4.15 -3.78
CA LEU A 38 -2.06 -3.77 -4.41
C LEU A 38 -0.94 -4.79 -4.15
N VAL A 39 -0.81 -5.31 -2.93
CA VAL A 39 0.36 -6.11 -2.51
C VAL A 39 0.11 -7.62 -2.59
N LEU A 40 -0.98 -8.11 -2.02
CA LEU A 40 -1.28 -9.54 -1.88
C LEU A 40 -1.98 -10.10 -3.11
N LEU A 41 -2.88 -9.29 -3.63
CA LEU A 41 -4.06 -9.75 -4.31
C LEU A 41 -3.91 -9.61 -5.83
N ALA A 42 -2.84 -8.98 -6.33
CA ALA A 42 -2.57 -8.87 -7.76
C ALA A 42 -2.45 -10.24 -8.49
N LYS A 43 -2.08 -11.35 -7.81
CA LYS A 43 -2.05 -12.69 -8.43
C LYS A 43 -3.32 -13.54 -8.24
N ASP A 44 -3.99 -13.45 -7.09
CA ASP A 44 -5.10 -14.35 -6.70
C ASP A 44 -6.47 -13.64 -6.59
N THR A 45 -6.51 -12.35 -6.91
CA THR A 45 -7.77 -11.59 -6.99
C THR A 45 -8.45 -11.80 -8.32
N ASP A 46 -9.77 -11.70 -8.25
CA ASP A 46 -10.65 -11.51 -9.41
C ASP A 46 -9.99 -10.55 -10.42
N PRO A 47 -9.67 -11.02 -11.64
CA PRO A 47 -9.09 -10.21 -12.69
C PRO A 47 -9.83 -8.89 -12.93
N ASP A 48 -11.14 -8.84 -12.69
CA ASP A 48 -11.95 -7.63 -12.86
C ASP A 48 -11.68 -6.59 -11.77
N VAL A 49 -11.46 -7.01 -10.51
CA VAL A 49 -11.12 -6.09 -9.41
C VAL A 49 -9.72 -5.52 -9.60
N ARG A 50 -8.75 -6.37 -10.00
CA ARG A 50 -7.41 -5.92 -10.36
C ARG A 50 -7.44 -4.96 -11.54
N ALA A 51 -8.19 -5.27 -12.59
CA ALA A 51 -8.33 -4.39 -13.75
C ALA A 51 -8.91 -3.03 -13.37
N ARG A 52 -9.89 -2.98 -12.45
CA ARG A 52 -10.46 -1.72 -11.96
C ARG A 52 -9.46 -0.91 -11.13
N LEU A 53 -8.68 -1.56 -10.25
CA LEU A 53 -7.63 -0.86 -9.51
C LEU A 53 -6.57 -0.31 -10.47
N ASN A 54 -6.10 -1.10 -11.43
CA ASN A 54 -5.11 -0.62 -12.40
C ASN A 54 -5.67 0.53 -13.24
N GLN A 55 -6.92 0.43 -13.74
CA GLN A 55 -7.59 1.52 -14.45
C GLN A 55 -7.76 2.78 -13.60
N TYR A 56 -7.97 2.61 -12.29
CA TYR A 56 -8.02 3.71 -11.35
C TYR A 56 -6.64 4.37 -11.21
N LEU A 57 -5.60 3.58 -10.95
CA LEU A 57 -4.22 4.07 -10.81
C LEU A 57 -3.72 4.73 -12.10
N GLU A 58 -4.09 4.21 -13.27
CA GLU A 58 -3.77 4.81 -14.58
C GLU A 58 -4.46 6.15 -14.80
N ARG A 59 -5.66 6.35 -14.25
CA ARG A 59 -6.47 7.55 -14.48
C ARG A 59 -6.28 8.63 -13.43
N GLU A 60 -6.33 8.26 -12.16
CA GLU A 60 -6.33 9.16 -11.01
C GLU A 60 -4.97 9.20 -10.29
N GLY A 61 -4.12 8.21 -10.53
CA GLY A 61 -2.88 8.04 -9.78
C GLY A 61 -3.08 7.35 -8.42
N ILE A 62 -2.01 7.32 -7.62
CA ILE A 62 -1.95 6.65 -6.32
C ILE A 62 -2.22 7.63 -5.16
N GLU A 63 -2.27 8.93 -5.45
CA GLU A 63 -2.26 10.05 -4.51
C GLU A 63 -3.41 9.98 -3.50
N ASP A 64 -4.60 9.64 -3.96
CA ASP A 64 -5.78 9.48 -3.11
C ASP A 64 -5.64 8.29 -2.15
N LEU A 65 -5.08 7.18 -2.64
CA LEU A 65 -4.80 6.01 -1.79
C LEU A 65 -3.68 6.32 -0.79
N LEU A 66 -2.68 7.10 -1.19
CA LEU A 66 -1.64 7.56 -0.28
C LEU A 66 -2.20 8.46 0.83
N ALA A 67 -3.13 9.36 0.52
CA ALA A 67 -3.80 10.20 1.51
C ALA A 67 -4.64 9.38 2.50
N LEU A 68 -5.29 8.31 2.01
CA LEU A 68 -5.99 7.34 2.83
C LEU A 68 -5.03 6.55 3.74
N TRP A 69 -3.98 5.95 3.17
CA TRP A 69 -3.01 5.10 3.87
C TRP A 69 -2.17 5.84 4.90
N LYS A 70 -1.93 7.14 4.69
CA LYS A 70 -1.25 8.01 5.66
C LYS A 70 -1.90 7.98 7.04
N GLN A 71 -3.21 7.73 7.12
CA GLN A 71 -3.97 7.71 8.36
C GLN A 71 -3.89 6.35 9.09
N ALA A 72 -3.40 5.31 8.43
CA ALA A 72 -3.34 3.97 8.99
C ALA A 72 -2.23 3.81 10.05
N ALA A 73 -2.41 2.83 10.92
CA ALA A 73 -1.42 2.47 11.93
C ALA A 73 -0.05 2.19 11.29
N PRO A 74 1.08 2.61 11.88
CA PRO A 74 2.40 2.42 11.29
C PRO A 74 2.72 0.96 10.96
N LEU A 75 2.40 0.07 11.89
CA LEU A 75 2.59 -1.37 11.74
C LEU A 75 1.32 -2.01 11.16
N SER A 76 1.00 -1.64 9.93
CA SER A 76 -0.09 -2.19 9.11
C SER A 76 0.33 -2.18 7.65
N LEU A 77 -0.35 -2.94 6.78
CA LEU A 77 -0.05 -2.95 5.35
C LEU A 77 -0.19 -1.55 4.68
N PRO A 78 -1.32 -0.83 4.81
CA PRO A 78 -1.42 0.53 4.28
C PRO A 78 -0.39 1.46 4.91
N GLY A 79 -0.14 1.30 6.22
CA GLY A 79 0.89 2.05 6.92
C GLY A 79 2.27 1.88 6.26
N ALA A 80 2.67 0.65 5.99
CA ALA A 80 3.94 0.30 5.37
C ALA A 80 4.07 0.85 3.95
N LEU A 81 3.02 0.75 3.12
CA LEU A 81 2.99 1.32 1.76
C LEU A 81 3.21 2.82 1.76
N TRP A 82 2.55 3.55 2.68
CA TRP A 82 2.78 4.97 2.85
C TRP A 82 4.25 5.27 3.22
N ARG A 83 4.86 4.48 4.14
CA ARG A 83 6.28 4.68 4.50
C ARG A 83 7.20 4.39 3.32
N LEU A 84 6.96 3.34 2.55
CA LEU A 84 7.73 3.02 1.35
C LEU A 84 7.67 4.20 0.36
N HIS A 85 6.49 4.76 0.11
CA HIS A 85 6.35 5.94 -0.73
C HIS A 85 7.13 7.16 -0.20
N GLN A 86 7.09 7.41 1.11
CA GLN A 86 7.87 8.50 1.72
C GLN A 86 9.38 8.26 1.64
N VAL A 87 9.80 7.00 1.79
CA VAL A 87 11.20 6.59 1.71
C VAL A 87 11.70 6.73 0.28
N GLU A 88 10.97 6.21 -0.69
CA GLU A 88 11.30 6.26 -2.12
C GLU A 88 11.60 7.68 -2.61
N GLN A 89 10.76 8.66 -2.27
CA GLN A 89 10.97 10.07 -2.61
C GLN A 89 12.28 10.68 -2.09
N GLN A 90 12.90 10.05 -1.11
CA GLN A 90 14.15 10.50 -0.48
C GLN A 90 15.32 9.54 -0.77
N LEU A 91 15.07 8.37 -1.38
CA LEU A 91 16.11 7.45 -1.81
C LEU A 91 16.80 7.99 -3.07
N PRO A 92 18.10 7.69 -3.26
CA PRO A 92 18.73 7.92 -4.55
C PRO A 92 18.09 7.01 -5.62
N GLU A 93 18.14 7.47 -6.87
CA GLU A 93 17.73 6.65 -8.02
C GLU A 93 18.45 5.31 -8.03
N GLY A 94 17.70 4.25 -8.32
CA GLY A 94 18.20 2.88 -8.27
C GLY A 94 17.09 1.84 -8.17
N PRO A 95 17.45 0.55 -8.08
CA PRO A 95 16.49 -0.54 -8.21
C PRO A 95 15.44 -0.54 -7.10
N VAL A 96 15.78 -0.15 -5.87
CA VAL A 96 14.78 -0.11 -4.79
C VAL A 96 13.77 1.01 -4.96
N ALA A 97 14.20 2.20 -5.42
CA ALA A 97 13.26 3.28 -5.70
C ALA A 97 12.31 2.89 -6.84
N GLU A 98 12.86 2.26 -7.88
CA GLU A 98 12.07 1.73 -9.01
C GLU A 98 11.09 0.64 -8.59
N ASP A 99 11.53 -0.35 -7.81
CA ASP A 99 10.68 -1.42 -7.29
C ASP A 99 9.51 -0.85 -6.45
N VAL A 100 9.75 0.20 -5.65
CA VAL A 100 8.67 0.89 -4.90
C VAL A 100 7.70 1.61 -5.84
N ARG A 101 8.17 2.28 -6.90
CA ARG A 101 7.28 2.91 -7.90
C ARG A 101 6.45 1.88 -8.65
N GLN A 102 7.06 0.76 -9.01
CA GLN A 102 6.35 -0.36 -9.64
C GLN A 102 5.30 -0.91 -8.68
N LEU A 103 5.59 -1.01 -7.38
CA LEU A 103 4.62 -1.44 -6.38
C LEU A 103 3.43 -0.48 -6.33
N LEU A 104 3.70 0.82 -6.21
CA LEU A 104 2.67 1.86 -6.12
C LEU A 104 1.83 2.02 -7.40
N THR A 105 2.30 1.48 -8.52
CA THR A 105 1.57 1.48 -9.81
C THR A 105 0.96 0.12 -10.14
N GLY A 106 1.08 -0.88 -9.28
CA GLY A 106 0.52 -2.22 -9.48
C GLY A 106 1.30 -3.11 -10.47
N HIS A 107 2.55 -2.75 -10.77
CA HIS A 107 3.44 -3.47 -11.70
C HIS A 107 4.53 -4.29 -10.99
N PHE A 108 4.59 -4.27 -9.65
CA PHE A 108 5.57 -5.03 -8.90
C PHE A 108 5.20 -6.51 -8.81
N ASP A 109 6.13 -7.38 -9.20
CA ASP A 109 5.97 -8.83 -9.21
C ASP A 109 6.81 -9.56 -8.15
N GLY A 110 7.60 -8.80 -7.37
CA GLY A 110 8.47 -9.29 -6.31
C GLY A 110 7.78 -9.53 -4.96
N ASP A 111 8.58 -9.83 -3.94
CA ASP A 111 8.10 -10.03 -2.57
C ASP A 111 8.11 -8.72 -1.77
N PHE A 112 6.98 -8.38 -1.16
CA PHE A 112 6.82 -7.15 -0.39
C PHE A 112 7.75 -7.05 0.82
N SER A 113 7.99 -8.17 1.52
CA SER A 113 8.87 -8.19 2.68
C SER A 113 10.34 -8.04 2.27
N ASP A 114 10.73 -8.63 1.13
CA ASP A 114 12.06 -8.41 0.54
C ASP A 114 12.26 -6.94 0.16
N LEU A 115 11.27 -6.31 -0.46
CA LEU A 115 11.33 -4.89 -0.82
C LEU A 115 11.48 -3.99 0.42
N CYS A 116 10.70 -4.26 1.48
CA CYS A 116 10.81 -3.55 2.76
C CYS A 116 12.21 -3.68 3.36
N ASP A 117 12.78 -4.89 3.39
CA ASP A 117 14.13 -5.12 3.93
C ASP A 117 15.21 -4.42 3.09
N ARG A 118 15.12 -4.50 1.76
CA ARG A 118 16.04 -3.81 0.85
C ARG A 118 15.99 -2.29 1.03
N ALA A 119 14.80 -1.72 1.16
CA ALA A 119 14.61 -0.30 1.45
C ALA A 119 15.18 0.10 2.82
N ALA A 120 14.97 -0.72 3.85
CA ALA A 120 15.55 -0.50 5.17
C ALA A 120 17.09 -0.52 5.12
N ILE A 121 17.70 -1.51 4.46
CA ILE A 121 19.16 -1.63 4.31
C ILE A 121 19.76 -0.39 3.65
N ILE A 122 19.15 0.12 2.57
CA ILE A 122 19.61 1.35 1.91
C ILE A 122 19.45 2.53 2.87
N GLY A 123 18.30 2.66 3.55
CA GLY A 123 18.06 3.69 4.56
C GLY A 123 19.17 3.73 5.62
N ARG A 124 19.51 2.59 6.23
CA ARG A 124 20.60 2.49 7.22
C ARG A 124 21.94 3.00 6.68
N ARG A 125 22.25 2.73 5.41
CA ARG A 125 23.50 3.20 4.76
C ARG A 125 23.52 4.70 4.53
N LEU A 126 22.37 5.35 4.39
CA LEU A 126 22.24 6.79 4.22
C LEU A 126 22.37 7.59 5.53
N GLY A 127 22.46 6.90 6.68
CA GLY A 127 22.81 7.46 7.98
C GLY A 127 21.63 7.66 8.96
N PRO A 128 21.90 8.18 10.16
CA PRO A 128 21.00 8.06 11.33
C PRO A 128 19.60 8.67 11.16
N ARG A 129 19.45 9.68 10.28
CA ARG A 129 18.14 10.29 9.98
C ARG A 129 17.12 9.29 9.40
N TRP A 130 17.58 8.13 8.93
CA TRP A 130 16.77 7.06 8.36
C TRP A 130 16.46 5.92 9.34
N ASP A 131 17.10 5.88 10.51
CA ASP A 131 17.05 4.72 11.40
C ASP A 131 15.64 4.36 11.85
N GLN A 132 14.82 5.37 12.15
CA GLN A 132 13.42 5.14 12.55
C GLN A 132 12.61 4.53 11.40
N ARG A 133 12.74 5.07 10.18
CA ARG A 133 12.02 4.57 9.00
C ARG A 133 12.48 3.17 8.61
N ALA A 134 13.77 2.90 8.70
CA ALA A 134 14.33 1.57 8.45
C ALA A 134 13.80 0.55 9.48
N ALA A 135 13.75 0.91 10.76
CA ALA A 135 13.19 0.05 11.81
C ALA A 135 11.70 -0.25 11.61
N GLU A 136 10.92 0.76 11.16
CA GLU A 136 9.50 0.58 10.81
C GLU A 136 9.32 -0.37 9.64
N LEU A 137 10.11 -0.23 8.57
CA LEU A 137 10.06 -1.15 7.42
C LEU A 137 10.47 -2.58 7.80
N GLU A 138 11.53 -2.73 8.58
CA GLU A 138 11.97 -4.04 9.12
C GLU A 138 10.86 -4.68 9.99
N ALA A 139 10.15 -3.89 10.80
CA ALA A 139 9.03 -4.37 11.58
C ALA A 139 7.86 -4.82 10.69
N CYS A 140 7.49 -4.02 9.69
CA CYS A 140 6.45 -4.38 8.73
C CYS A 140 6.80 -5.67 7.96
N ALA A 141 8.05 -5.82 7.52
CA ALA A 141 8.51 -7.03 6.85
C ALA A 141 8.40 -8.28 7.73
N ARG A 142 8.73 -8.16 9.02
CA ARG A 142 8.57 -9.26 9.99
C ARG A 142 7.10 -9.64 10.19
N GLU A 143 6.24 -8.66 10.43
CA GLU A 143 4.81 -8.90 10.66
C GLU A 143 4.11 -9.49 9.42
N TRP A 144 4.51 -9.04 8.22
CA TRP A 144 4.07 -9.61 6.96
C TRP A 144 4.40 -11.10 6.85
N ARG A 145 5.65 -11.47 7.12
CA ARG A 145 6.11 -12.87 7.10
C ARG A 145 5.42 -13.72 8.15
N ALA A 146 5.07 -13.12 9.29
CA ALA A 146 4.33 -13.79 10.35
C ALA A 146 2.84 -13.99 10.00
N GLY A 147 2.33 -13.37 8.93
CA GLY A 147 0.92 -13.38 8.60
C GLY A 147 0.07 -12.75 9.71
N SER A 148 0.59 -11.72 10.39
CA SER A 148 -0.11 -11.12 11.55
C SER A 148 -0.88 -9.85 11.20
N LEU A 149 -0.72 -9.31 9.99
CA LEU A 149 -1.39 -8.10 9.53
C LEU A 149 -2.39 -8.45 8.42
N TRP A 150 -3.68 -8.49 8.78
CA TRP A 150 -4.81 -8.34 7.87
C TRP A 150 -5.88 -7.49 8.53
#